data_AF-A0A371IL08-F1
#
_entry.id   AF-A0A371IL08-F1
#
_cell.length_a   1.000
_cell.length_b   1.000
_cell.length_c   1.000
_cell.angle_alpha   90.00
_cell.angle_beta   90.00
_cell.angle_gamma   90.00
#
_symmetry.space_group_name_H-M   'P 1'
#
loop_
_entity.id
_entity.type
_entity.pdbx_description
1 polymer ?
#
loop_
_entity_poly.entity_id
_entity_poly.type
_entity_poly.pdbx_seq_one_letter_code
_entity_poly.pdbx_strand_id
1 'polypeptide(L)' 'MNRIYDFTQRISYAILETTGCHVTIANNSYIRIAATGEFEKKIGTKIPTNSVFEYAMVHKKQYTYTSLL' A
#
# COMPACT_ATOMS: atom_id res chain seq x y z
N MET A 1 10.43 -12.21 -13.73
CA MET A 1 9.38 -11.71 -12.82
C MET A 1 9.91 -11.80 -11.40
N ASN A 2 9.84 -10.72 -10.61
CA ASN A 2 10.41 -10.70 -9.27
C ASN A 2 9.42 -11.37 -8.30
N ARG A 3 9.79 -12.56 -7.77
CA ARG A 3 8.92 -13.39 -6.91
C ARG A 3 8.28 -12.60 -5.76
N ILE A 4 8.99 -11.60 -5.22
CA ILE A 4 8.46 -10.81 -4.11
C ILE A 4 7.31 -9.89 -4.54
N TYR A 5 7.38 -9.32 -5.75
CA TYR A 5 6.32 -8.45 -6.28
C TYR A 5 5.06 -9.25 -6.58
N ASP A 6 5.21 -10.42 -7.19
CA ASP A 6 4.09 -11.33 -7.47
C ASP A 6 3.41 -11.79 -6.17
N PHE A 7 4.20 -12.11 -5.14
CA PHE A 7 3.68 -12.47 -3.83
C PHE A 7 2.93 -11.31 -3.16
N THR A 8 3.52 -10.11 -3.14
CA THR A 8 2.86 -8.93 -2.54
C THR A 8 1.59 -8.53 -3.29
N GLN A 9 1.55 -8.72 -4.61
CA GLN A 9 0.37 -8.45 -5.41
C GLN A 9 -0.78 -9.42 -5.09
N ARG A 10 -0.46 -10.69 -4.84
CA ARG A 10 -1.46 -11.66 -4.36
C ARG A 10 -2.00 -11.31 -2.98
N ILE A 11 -1.15 -10.81 -2.08
CA ILE A 11 -1.59 -10.32 -0.76
C ILE A 11 -2.54 -9.14 -0.92
N SER A 12 -2.22 -8.16 -1.77
CA SER A 12 -3.08 -6.98 -1.94
C SER A 12 -4.47 -7.36 -2.48
N TYR A 13 -4.54 -8.31 -3.44
CA TYR A 13 -5.83 -8.85 -3.89
C TYR A 13 -6.58 -9.58 -2.79
N ALA A 14 -5.92 -10.43 -2.00
CA ALA A 14 -6.57 -11.14 -0.90
C ALA A 14 -7.18 -10.18 0.14
N ILE A 15 -6.50 -9.07 0.45
CA ILE A 15 -7.04 -8.06 1.36
C ILE A 15 -8.25 -7.36 0.73
N LEU A 16 -8.20 -6.99 -0.55
CA LEU A 16 -9.35 -6.39 -1.24
C LEU A 16 -10.56 -7.33 -1.19
N GLU A 17 -10.39 -8.60 -1.58
CA GLU A 17 -11.49 -9.58 -1.62
C GLU A 17 -12.11 -9.85 -0.25
N THR A 18 -11.31 -9.79 0.82
CA THR A 18 -11.78 -10.09 2.18
C THR A 18 -12.33 -8.88 2.93
N THR A 19 -11.89 -7.66 2.58
CA THR A 19 -12.23 -6.44 3.34
C THR A 19 -12.98 -5.39 2.53
N GLY A 20 -13.01 -5.51 1.21
CA GLY A 20 -13.48 -4.47 0.30
C GLY A 20 -12.58 -3.22 0.24
N CYS A 21 -11.48 -3.20 0.99
CA CYS A 21 -10.58 -2.04 1.04
C CYS A 21 -9.53 -2.12 -0.08
N HIS A 22 -9.37 -1.04 -0.82
CA HIS A 22 -8.25 -0.92 -1.75
C HIS A 22 -6.92 -0.80 -1.01
N VAL A 23 -5.94 -1.57 -1.45
CA VAL A 23 -4.62 -1.67 -0.80
C VAL A 23 -3.53 -1.12 -1.71
N THR A 24 -2.48 -0.57 -1.09
CA THR A 24 -1.18 -0.38 -1.71
C THR A 24 -0.08 -0.80 -0.74
N ILE A 25 0.95 -1.47 -1.23
CA ILE A 25 2.12 -1.91 -0.47
C ILE A 25 3.34 -1.21 -1.06
N ALA A 26 4.14 -0.57 -0.21
CA ALA A 26 5.39 0.10 -0.59
C ALA A 26 6.62 -0.59 0.03
N ASN A 27 7.75 -0.52 -0.65
CA ASN A 27 9.03 -0.99 -0.14
C ASN A 27 9.72 0.05 0.76
N ASN A 28 10.89 -0.28 1.31
CA ASN A 28 11.68 0.61 2.17
C ASN A 28 12.15 1.90 1.47
N SER A 29 12.13 1.94 0.14
CA SER A 29 12.43 3.13 -0.67
C SER A 29 11.18 3.96 -0.98
N TYR A 30 10.07 3.70 -0.29
CA TYR A 30 8.79 4.40 -0.44
C TYR A 30 8.11 4.14 -1.80
N ILE A 31 8.59 3.17 -2.59
CA ILE A 31 8.05 2.86 -3.92
C ILE A 31 6.95 1.82 -3.77
N ARG A 32 5.80 2.05 -4.41
CA ARG A 32 4.70 1.08 -4.49
C ARG A 32 5.13 -0.14 -5.30
N ILE A 33 5.00 -1.32 -4.71
CA ILE A 33 5.39 -2.60 -5.33
C ILE A 33 4.18 -3.51 -5.60
N ALA A 34 3.05 -3.24 -4.94
CA ALA A 34 1.78 -3.92 -5.18
C ALA A 34 0.62 -2.98 -4.84
N ALA A 35 -0.52 -3.17 -5.50
CA ALA A 35 -1.70 -2.35 -5.28
C ALA A 35 -2.95 -2.99 -5.87
N THR A 36 -4.13 -2.51 -5.47
CA THR A 36 -5.41 -2.91 -6.06
C THR A 36 -6.22 -1.69 -6.52
N GLY A 37 -7.10 -1.89 -7.50
CA GLY A 37 -8.01 -0.85 -7.98
C GLY A 37 -7.26 0.34 -8.55
N GLU A 38 -7.69 1.57 -8.25
CA GLU A 38 -7.07 2.79 -8.81
C GLU A 38 -5.59 2.98 -8.42
N PHE A 39 -5.11 2.27 -7.39
CA PHE A 39 -3.69 2.32 -7.01
C PHE A 39 -2.78 1.46 -7.89
N GLU A 40 -3.31 0.52 -8.69
CA GLU A 40 -2.50 -0.31 -9.61
C GLU A 40 -1.75 0.53 -10.63
N LYS A 41 -2.42 1.57 -11.16
CA LYS A 41 -1.84 2.55 -12.09
C LYS A 41 -0.65 3.32 -11.49
N LYS A 42 -0.46 3.24 -10.17
CA LYS A 42 0.59 3.96 -9.42
C LYS A 42 1.73 3.05 -8.96
N ILE A 43 1.73 1.75 -9.30
CA ILE A 43 2.86 0.86 -9.02
C ILE A 43 4.13 1.43 -9.67
N GLY A 44 5.27 1.36 -8.96
CA GLY A 44 6.53 1.97 -9.38
C GLY A 44 6.70 3.45 -8.99
N THR A 45 5.64 4.11 -8.52
CA THR A 45 5.71 5.49 -8.02
C THR A 45 5.90 5.56 -6.51
N LYS A 46 6.45 6.67 -6.00
CA LYS A 46 6.60 6.90 -4.55
C LYS A 46 5.25 7.20 -3.88
N ILE A 47 5.09 6.75 -2.63
CA ILE A 47 3.99 7.19 -1.78
C ILE A 47 4.03 8.71 -1.56
N PRO A 48 2.88 9.40 -1.39
CA PRO A 48 2.86 10.84 -1.23
C PRO A 48 3.63 11.28 0.01
N THR A 49 4.35 12.40 -0.13
CA THR A 49 5.04 13.07 0.98
C THR A 49 4.05 13.78 1.89
N ASN A 50 4.44 14.04 3.14
CA ASN A 50 3.62 14.59 4.21
C ASN A 50 2.29 13.84 4.39
N SER A 51 2.31 12.52 4.18
CA SER A 51 1.13 11.65 4.30
C SER A 51 1.25 10.69 5.48
N VAL A 52 0.11 10.08 5.87
CA VAL A 52 0.09 9.01 6.87
C VAL A 52 1.03 7.86 6.52
N PHE A 53 1.21 7.56 5.22
CA PHE A 53 2.08 6.49 4.78
C PHE A 53 3.55 6.79 5.11
N GLU A 54 4.00 8.02 4.86
CA GLU A 54 5.36 8.44 5.20
C GLU A 54 5.55 8.45 6.71
N TYR A 55 4.59 9.01 7.45
CA TYR A 55 4.63 9.07 8.90
C TYR A 55 4.70 7.68 9.54
N ALA A 56 3.90 6.72 9.04
CA ALA A 56 3.92 5.32 9.45
C ALA A 56 5.29 4.65 9.23
N MET A 57 5.89 4.88 8.06
CA MET A 57 7.18 4.30 7.71
C MET A 57 8.34 4.86 8.54
N VAL A 58 8.32 6.16 8.85
CA VAL A 58 9.33 6.83 9.68
C VAL A 58 9.25 6.36 11.14
N HIS A 59 8.05 6.33 11.72
CA HIS A 59 7.87 6.05 13.14
C HIS A 59 7.69 4.56 13.47
N LYS A 60 7.63 3.69 12.45
CA LYS A 60 7.37 2.25 12.59
C LYS A 60 6.12 1.95 13.42
N LYS A 61 5.07 2.74 13.21
CA LYS A 61 3.78 2.64 13.89
C LYS A 61 2.65 2.43 12.88
N GLN A 62 1.63 1.71 13.31
CA GLN A 62 0.38 1.60 12.59
C GLN A 62 -0.49 2.82 12.90
N TYR A 63 -1.09 3.39 11.86
CA TYR A 63 -2.04 4.49 11.99
C TYR A 63 -3.34 4.07 11.32
N THR A 64 -4.46 4.31 12.00
CA THR A 64 -5.80 4.10 11.47
C THR A 64 -6.51 5.43 11.47
N TYR A 65 -6.95 5.88 10.30
CA TYR A 65 -7.79 7.07 10.16
C TYR A 65 -9.19 6.60 9.81
N THR A 66 -10.12 6.82 10.72
CA THR A 66 -11.55 6.70 10.47
C THR A 66 -12.09 8.12 10.38
N SER A 67 -12.60 8.54 9.22
CA SER A 67 -13.48 9.71 9.22
C SER A 67 -14.76 9.29 9.93
N LEU A 68 -14.96 9.79 11.15
CA LEU A 68 -16.30 9.81 11.74
C LEU A 68 -17.12 10.77 10.88
N LEU A 69 -17.84 10.19 9.91
CA LEU A 69 -19.02 10.82 9.34
C LEU A 69 -20.16 10.64 10.34
#